data_AF-N6TJ47-F1
#
_entry.id   AF-N6TJ47-F1
#
_cell.length_a   1.000
_cell.length_b   1.000
_cell.length_c   1.000
_cell.angle_alpha   90.00
_cell.angle_beta   90.00
_cell.angle_gamma   90.00
#
_symmetry.space_group_name_H-M   'P 1'
#
loop_
_entity.id
_entity.type
_entity.pdbx_description
1 polymer ?
#
loop_
_entity_poly.entity_id
_entity_poly.type
_entity_poly.pdbx_seq_one_letter_code
_entity_poly.pdbx_strand_id
1 'polypeptide(L)'
;MPNAVRLFLGGNPWRCDCLFAPRFKEMLQKYAPQIIDLRDIRCAKDSDNSLIPVIDLSRTAVCHSPSEYTIQEALDLLNGVLASLIVFVLGKLAYDYYHYKKTGRLPWIVTKLP
;
A
#
# COMPACT_ATOMS: atom_id res chain seq x y z
N MET A 1 -5.01 44.34 -0.04
CA MET A 1 -4.35 43.04 0.17
C MET A 1 -4.63 42.65 1.61
N PRO A 2 -5.54 41.72 1.91
CA PRO A 2 -5.84 41.40 3.29
C PRO A 2 -4.57 40.79 3.92
N ASN A 3 -4.27 41.20 5.15
CA ASN A 3 -3.01 40.96 5.85
C ASN A 3 -2.59 39.48 5.81
N ALA A 4 -1.53 39.16 5.07
CA ALA A 4 -1.01 37.80 5.00
C ALA A 4 -0.33 37.45 6.33
N VAL A 5 -1.02 36.68 7.17
CA VAL A 5 -0.46 36.12 8.40
C VAL A 5 0.61 35.10 8.01
N ARG A 6 1.85 35.32 8.44
CA ARG A 6 2.95 34.38 8.29
C ARG A 6 3.02 33.52 9.53
N LEU A 7 2.90 32.21 9.37
CA LEU A 7 2.87 31.24 10.47
C LEU A 7 4.15 30.39 10.47
N PHE A 8 4.64 30.10 11.67
CA PHE A 8 5.75 29.19 11.94
C PHE A 8 5.25 28.08 12.87
N LEU A 9 5.40 26.83 12.44
CA LEU A 9 4.94 25.63 13.16
C LEU A 9 6.07 24.61 13.38
N GLY A 10 7.26 24.85 12.83
CA GLY A 10 8.48 24.08 13.03
C GLY A 10 8.96 24.12 14.49
N GLY A 11 9.84 23.20 14.84
CA GLY A 11 10.40 23.08 16.20
C GLY A 11 9.43 22.62 17.30
N ASN A 12 8.15 22.36 16.99
CA ASN A 12 7.18 21.84 17.94
C ASN A 12 7.18 20.30 17.96
N PRO A 13 6.98 19.66 19.13
CA PRO A 13 6.88 18.21 19.25
C PRO A 13 5.49 17.71 18.81
N TRP A 14 5.22 17.72 17.50
CA TRP A 14 3.91 17.31 16.98
C TRP A 14 3.64 15.83 17.24
N ARG A 15 2.44 15.52 17.72
CA ARG A 15 1.97 14.15 17.86
C ARG A 15 1.61 13.60 16.48
N CYS A 16 2.29 12.54 16.05
CA CYS A 16 1.97 11.87 14.80
C CYS A 16 1.34 10.51 15.09
N ASP A 17 0.06 10.53 15.44
CA ASP A 17 -0.77 9.32 15.52
C ASP A 17 -1.69 9.22 14.28
N CYS A 18 -2.29 8.04 14.10
CA CYS A 18 -3.13 7.76 12.93
C CYS A 18 -4.34 8.70 12.81
N LEU A 19 -4.82 9.28 13.90
CA LEU A 19 -6.01 10.13 13.90
C LEU A 19 -5.67 11.59 13.61
N PHE A 20 -4.54 12.06 14.13
CA PHE A 20 -4.09 13.45 14.05
C PHE A 20 -3.27 13.73 12.79
N ALA A 21 -2.26 12.90 12.50
CA ALA A 21 -1.29 13.18 11.43
C ALA A 21 -1.94 13.41 10.06
N PRO A 22 -2.95 12.61 9.62
CA PRO A 22 -3.59 12.83 8.34
C PRO A 22 -4.34 14.16 8.24
N ARG A 23 -5.09 14.52 9.28
CA ARG A 23 -5.85 15.78 9.34
C ARG A 23 -4.91 16.99 9.44
N PHE A 24 -3.84 16.84 10.21
CA PHE A 24 -2.84 17.88 10.33
C PHE A 24 -2.13 18.13 8.99
N LYS A 25 -1.74 17.06 8.28
CA LYS A 25 -1.20 17.17 6.92
C LYS A 25 -2.16 17.90 5.96
N GLU A 26 -3.45 17.60 5.99
CA GLU A 26 -4.45 18.31 5.18
C GLU A 26 -4.52 19.81 5.50
N MET A 27 -4.45 20.17 6.79
CA MET A 27 -4.39 21.57 7.24
C MET A 27 -3.11 22.26 6.74
N LEU A 28 -1.95 21.60 6.84
CA LEU A 28 -0.69 22.12 6.32
C LEU A 28 -0.72 22.33 4.81
N GLN A 29 -1.33 21.40 4.05
CA GLN A 29 -1.49 21.55 2.60
C GLN A 29 -2.40 22.74 2.25
N LYS A 30 -3.51 22.89 2.97
CA LYS A 30 -4.47 23.97 2.75
C LYS A 30 -3.87 25.36 3.01
N TYR A 31 -3.05 25.48 4.04
CA TYR A 31 -2.42 26.74 4.44
C TYR A 31 -0.93 26.84 4.10
N ALA A 32 -0.46 26.02 3.16
CA ALA A 32 0.93 26.00 2.73
C ALA A 32 1.47 27.39 2.31
N PRO A 33 0.71 28.27 1.64
CA PRO A 33 1.19 29.61 1.30
C PRO A 33 1.43 30.53 2.50
N GLN A 34 0.77 30.28 3.63
CA GLN A 34 0.87 31.09 4.85
C GLN A 34 1.93 30.56 5.82
N ILE A 35 2.28 29.28 5.72
CA ILE A 35 3.22 28.61 6.61
C ILE A 35 4.62 28.64 5.99
N ILE A 36 5.55 29.32 6.65
CA ILE A 36 6.88 29.60 6.09
C ILE A 36 7.82 28.40 6.22
N ASP A 37 7.67 27.64 7.29
CA ASP A 37 8.57 26.57 7.72
C ASP A 37 7.99 25.17 7.51
N LEU A 38 7.19 24.98 6.46
CA LEU A 38 6.45 23.74 6.18
C LEU A 38 7.32 22.46 6.25
N ARG A 39 8.60 22.57 5.84
CA ARG A 39 9.58 21.46 5.83
C ARG A 39 10.23 21.17 7.19
N ASP A 40 10.10 22.08 8.15
CA ASP A 40 10.63 21.91 9.51
C ASP A 40 9.58 21.35 10.49
N ILE A 41 8.32 21.25 10.04
CA ILE A 41 7.23 20.64 10.80
C ILE A 41 7.41 19.12 10.80
N ARG A 42 7.83 18.57 11.92
CA ARG A 42 8.18 17.16 12.11
C ARG A 42 7.48 16.58 13.33
N CYS A 43 7.37 15.26 13.36
CA CYS A 43 6.87 14.54 14.52
C CYS A 43 7.84 14.66 15.71
N ALA A 44 7.32 14.49 16.94
CA ALA A 44 8.14 14.44 18.15
C ALA A 44 9.28 13.40 18.02
N LYS A 45 10.43 13.67 18.66
CA LYS A 45 11.65 12.84 18.54
C LYS A 45 11.45 11.36 18.92
N ASP A 46 10.49 11.08 19.78
CA ASP A 46 10.18 9.72 20.25
C ASP A 46 9.29 8.92 19.29
N SER A 47 9.02 9.45 18.09
CA SER A 47 8.27 8.75 17.04
C SER A 47 9.19 8.25 15.93
N ASP A 48 8.85 7.08 15.37
CA ASP A 48 9.57 6.47 14.24
C ASP A 48 9.66 7.40 13.01
N ASN A 49 8.75 8.37 12.92
CA ASN A 49 8.62 9.31 11.81
C ASN A 49 9.22 10.70 12.09
N SER A 50 10.05 10.86 13.14
CA SER A 50 10.63 12.15 13.57
C SER A 50 11.55 12.83 12.54
N LEU A 51 12.13 12.05 11.62
CA LEU A 51 13.03 12.55 10.57
C LEU A 51 12.28 13.00 9.30
N ILE A 52 10.98 12.69 9.20
CA ILE A 52 10.18 12.95 8.01
C ILE A 52 9.29 14.17 8.27
N PRO A 53 9.28 15.18 7.39
CA PRO A 53 8.33 16.29 7.49
C PRO A 53 6.88 15.78 7.42
N VAL A 54 5.98 16.34 8.23
CA VAL A 54 4.57 15.92 8.28
C VAL A 54 3.89 16.05 6.91
N ILE A 55 4.32 17.01 6.09
CA ILE A 55 3.82 17.20 4.72
C ILE A 55 4.15 16.01 3.78
N ASP A 56 5.25 15.32 4.03
CA ASP A 56 5.72 14.17 3.24
C ASP A 56 5.32 12.83 3.87
N LEU A 57 4.80 12.84 5.09
CA LEU A 57 4.39 11.66 5.83
C LEU A 57 3.23 10.94 5.12
N SER A 58 3.38 9.64 4.86
CA SER A 58 2.29 8.82 4.31
C SER A 58 1.30 8.44 5.40
N ARG A 59 0.03 8.25 5.04
CA ARG A 59 -0.98 7.75 6.00
C ARG A 59 -0.58 6.37 6.53
N THR A 60 -0.03 5.52 5.67
CA THR A 60 0.40 4.17 6.04
C THR A 60 1.52 4.18 7.07
N ALA A 61 2.44 5.16 7.04
CA ALA A 61 3.54 5.25 8.01
C ALA A 61 3.09 5.52 9.46
N VAL A 62 1.84 5.95 9.66
CA VAL A 62 1.29 6.29 11.00
C VAL A 62 0.08 5.42 11.34
N CYS A 63 -0.69 5.05 10.33
CA CYS A 63 -1.80 4.12 10.42
C CYS A 63 -1.33 2.71 10.04
N HIS A 64 -0.61 2.07 10.96
CA HIS A 64 -0.38 0.64 10.91
C HIS A 64 -1.37 -0.04 11.86
N SER A 65 -2.40 -0.70 11.33
CA SER A 65 -3.24 -1.54 12.18
C SER A 65 -2.58 -2.93 12.32
N PRO A 66 -2.36 -3.43 13.55
CA PRO A 66 -1.74 -4.74 13.76
C PRO A 66 -2.59 -5.89 13.20
N SER A 67 -3.91 -5.68 13.04
CA SER A 67 -4.82 -6.63 12.41
C SER A 67 -4.72 -6.67 10.89
N GLU A 68 -4.42 -5.54 10.22
CA GLU A 68 -4.29 -5.54 8.75
C GLU A 68 -2.99 -6.17 8.29
N TYR A 69 -1.89 -6.11 9.04
CA TYR A 69 -0.63 -6.74 8.65
C TYR A 69 -0.80 -8.26 8.47
N THR A 70 -1.37 -8.94 9.46
CA THR A 70 -1.58 -10.40 9.40
C THR A 70 -2.53 -10.80 8.27
N ILE A 71 -3.56 -10.00 7.99
CA ILE A 71 -4.52 -10.28 6.93
C ILE A 71 -3.92 -10.00 5.55
N GLN A 72 -3.22 -8.88 5.38
CA GLN A 72 -2.60 -8.49 4.11
C GLN A 72 -1.53 -9.51 3.69
N GLU A 73 -0.62 -9.89 4.59
CA GLU A 73 0.40 -10.91 4.32
C GLU A 73 -0.23 -12.27 3.98
N ALA A 74 -1.32 -12.65 4.67
CA ALA A 74 -2.05 -13.88 4.36
C ALA A 74 -2.73 -13.83 2.98
N LEU A 75 -3.29 -12.68 2.60
CA LEU A 75 -3.90 -12.46 1.28
C LEU A 75 -2.85 -12.50 0.17
N ASP A 76 -1.68 -11.91 0.38
CA ASP A 76 -0.60 -11.91 -0.60
C ASP A 76 -0.05 -13.33 -0.83
N LEU A 77 0.14 -14.11 0.24
CA LEU A 77 0.50 -15.52 0.15
C LEU A 77 -0.59 -16.33 -0.59
N LEU A 78 -1.86 -16.13 -0.23
CA LEU A 78 -3.00 -16.82 -0.85
C LEU A 78 -3.07 -16.52 -2.35
N ASN A 79 -2.95 -15.25 -2.73
CA ASN A 79 -2.95 -14.81 -4.13
C ASN A 79 -1.78 -15.43 -4.91
N GLY A 80 -0.59 -15.51 -4.31
CA GLY A 80 0.56 -16.19 -4.90
C GLY A 80 0.29 -17.68 -5.19
N VAL A 81 -0.32 -18.38 -4.22
CA VAL A 81 -0.72 -19.79 -4.39
C VAL A 81 -1.75 -19.94 -5.51
N LEU A 82 -2.79 -19.11 -5.52
CA LEU A 82 -3.82 -19.13 -6.57
C LEU A 82 -3.23 -18.87 -7.97
N ALA A 83 -2.35 -17.89 -8.10
CA ALA A 83 -1.66 -17.60 -9.36
C ALA A 83 -0.83 -18.80 -9.84
N SER A 84 -0.11 -19.46 -8.92
CA SER A 84 0.67 -20.66 -9.25
C SER A 84 -0.21 -21.81 -9.76
N LEU A 85 -1.39 -22.02 -9.16
CA LEU A 85 -2.35 -23.04 -9.56
C LEU A 85 -2.94 -22.72 -10.94
N ILE A 86 -3.27 -21.46 -11.21
CA ILE A 86 -3.78 -21.01 -12.51
C ILE A 86 -2.75 -21.29 -13.61
N VAL A 87 -1.48 -20.91 -13.39
CA VAL A 87 -0.39 -21.17 -14.35
C VAL A 87 -0.21 -22.67 -14.57
N PHE A 88 -0.28 -23.48 -13.51
CA PHE A 88 -0.19 -24.93 -13.63
C PHE A 88 -1.33 -25.53 -14.46
N VAL A 89 -2.58 -25.11 -14.23
CA VAL A 89 -3.76 -25.58 -14.98
C VAL A 89 -3.67 -25.15 -16.45
N LEU A 90 -3.32 -23.90 -16.73
CA LEU A 90 -3.14 -23.41 -18.10
C LEU A 90 -1.99 -24.13 -18.81
N GLY A 91 -0.87 -24.38 -18.11
CA GLY A 91 0.26 -25.14 -18.64
C GLY A 91 -0.12 -26.57 -18.98
N LYS A 92 -0.88 -27.25 -18.12
CA LYS A 92 -1.43 -28.58 -18.40
C LYS A 92 -2.38 -28.57 -19.59
N LEU A 93 -3.29 -27.60 -19.65
CA LEU A 93 -4.22 -27.46 -20.76
C LEU A 93 -3.48 -27.27 -22.09
N ALA A 94 -2.45 -26.41 -22.12
CA ALA A 94 -1.64 -26.17 -23.30
C ALA A 94 -0.82 -27.41 -23.71
N TYR A 95 -0.26 -28.13 -22.73
CA TYR A 95 0.46 -29.39 -22.96
C TYR A 95 -0.47 -30.45 -23.57
N ASP A 96 -1.64 -30.66 -22.99
CA ASP A 96 -2.64 -31.63 -23.45
C ASP A 96 -3.15 -31.27 -24.84
N TYR A 97 -3.41 -29.98 -25.11
CA TYR A 97 -3.80 -29.48 -26.43
C TYR A 97 -2.71 -29.75 -27.49
N TYR A 98 -1.45 -29.46 -27.16
CA TYR A 98 -0.32 -29.69 -28.07
C TYR A 98 -0.13 -31.19 -28.35
N HIS A 99 -0.21 -32.03 -27.32
CA HIS A 99 -0.09 -33.48 -27.47
C HIS A 99 -1.24 -34.07 -28.31
N TYR A 100 -2.48 -33.62 -28.07
CA TYR A 100 -3.64 -34.01 -28.87
C TYR A 100 -3.44 -33.66 -30.35
N LYS A 101 -2.98 -32.44 -30.64
CA LYS A 101 -2.73 -31.99 -32.01
C LYS A 101 -1.67 -32.83 -32.73
N LYS A 102 -0.64 -33.32 -32.01
CA LYS A 102 0.42 -34.15 -32.59
C LYS A 102 0.07 -35.62 -32.73
N THR A 103 -0.70 -36.19 -31.80
CA THR A 103 -0.95 -37.63 -31.73
C THR A 103 -2.36 -38.03 -32.17
N GLY A 104 -3.30 -37.09 -32.24
CA GLY A 104 -4.72 -37.33 -32.47
C GLY A 104 -5.44 -38.04 -31.32
N ARG A 105 -4.74 -38.37 -30.22
CA ARG A 105 -5.29 -39.09 -29.08
C ARG A 105 -5.69 -38.13 -27.98
N LEU A 106 -6.95 -38.22 -27.53
CA LEU A 106 -7.46 -37.38 -26.45
C LEU A 106 -6.75 -37.69 -25.12
N PRO A 107 -6.58 -36.68 -24.24
CA PRO A 107 -6.14 -36.91 -22.87
C PRO A 107 -7.11 -37.86 -22.15
N TRP A 108 -6.56 -38.76 -21.32
CA TRP A 108 -7.34 -39.77 -20.59
C TRP A 108 -8.50 -39.18 -19.77
N ILE A 109 -8.34 -37.97 -19.22
CA ILE A 109 -9.39 -37.28 -18.46
C ILE A 109 -10.69 -37.14 -19.27
N VAL A 110 -10.60 -36.77 -20.55
CA VAL A 110 -11.78 -36.58 -21.41
C VAL A 110 -12.47 -37.90 -21.72
N THR A 111 -11.72 -39.01 -21.74
CA THR A 111 -12.29 -40.35 -21.98
C THR A 111 -13.09 -40.90 -20.80
N LYS A 112 -13.07 -40.22 -19.64
CA LYS A 112 -13.73 -40.63 -18.40
C LYS A 112 -14.85 -39.69 -17.96
N LEU A 113 -15.06 -38.56 -18.65
CA LEU A 113 -16.24 -37.73 -18.45
C LEU A 113 -17.44 -38.45 -19.10
N PRO A 114 -18.50 -38.78 -18.33
CA PRO A 114 -19.72 -39.38 -18.86
C PRO A 114 -20.49 -38.43 -19.78
#